data_AF-A0A1F6PPW8-F1
#
_entry.id   AF-A0A1F6PPW8-F1
#
_cell.length_a   1.000
_cell.length_b   1.000
_cell.length_c   1.000
_cell.angle_alpha   90.00
_cell.angle_beta   90.00
_cell.angle_gamma   90.00
#
_symmetry.space_group_name_H-M   'P 1'
#
loop_
_entity.id
_entity.type
_entity.pdbx_description
1 polymer ?
#
loop_
_entity_poly.entity_id
_entity_poly.type
_entity_poly.pdbx_seq_one_letter_code
_entity_poly.pdbx_strand_id
1 'polypeptide(L)'
;MSGLTGIKQIFFGSLTTNNNTTPKKEFNNYSFLNHPIHDTISFQKSHRHYTETQKSIMQTLKRLAVKLGLPDFYTGKPFGKGYKPTIEHVIPHSQREKAAQKGLESINNLENFVLTGSRINTKRDSMSLKKWYQTNPEFLENSKKALKEYEKINLKEGQLFEGSSEINGKSWVQKLKKLLNGELGYVAFTGRKNQNNLDLNQKLSYVA
;
A
#
# COMPACT_ATOMS: atom_id res chain seq x y z
N MET A 1 -12.51 15.37 49.49
CA MET A 1 -11.74 16.63 49.49
C MET A 1 -10.30 16.30 49.78
N SER A 2 -9.37 16.88 48.98
CA SER A 2 -7.94 17.10 49.27
C SER A 2 -7.06 15.85 49.45
N GLY A 3 -5.94 15.65 48.76
CA GLY A 3 -5.19 16.49 47.85
C GLY A 3 -3.91 15.76 47.40
N LEU A 4 -3.41 16.12 46.22
CA LEU A 4 -2.05 15.83 45.79
C LEU A 4 -1.04 16.30 46.84
N THR A 5 0.10 15.64 46.95
CA THR A 5 1.42 16.21 46.57
C THR A 5 2.55 15.34 47.11
N GLY A 6 3.42 14.93 46.19
CA GLY A 6 4.69 14.29 46.50
C GLY A 6 5.69 14.65 45.41
N ILE A 7 5.84 15.95 45.14
CA ILE A 7 6.90 16.48 44.30
C ILE A 7 8.17 16.52 45.15
N LYS A 8 9.16 15.68 44.82
CA LYS A 8 10.54 15.92 45.26
C LYS A 8 11.24 16.86 44.27
N GLN A 9 11.40 18.10 44.75
CA GLN A 9 12.51 19.01 44.47
C GLN A 9 13.87 18.29 44.71
N ILE A 10 15.04 18.57 44.13
CA ILE A 10 15.67 19.63 43.32
C ILE A 10 16.96 18.98 42.77
N PHE A 11 17.51 19.39 41.62
CA PHE A 11 18.90 19.87 41.51
C PHE A 11 19.09 20.63 40.19
N PHE A 12 19.29 21.94 40.33
CA PHE A 12 19.81 22.80 39.28
C PHE A 12 21.27 22.42 39.01
N GLY A 13 21.57 22.10 37.75
CA GLY A 13 22.92 21.96 37.23
C GLY A 13 23.10 22.85 36.01
N SER A 14 23.54 24.08 36.26
CA SER A 14 24.41 24.91 35.41
C SER A 14 24.33 24.72 33.88
N LEU A 15 23.69 25.68 33.20
CA LEU A 15 23.93 25.98 31.79
C LEU A 15 25.33 26.60 31.64
N THR A 16 26.31 25.78 31.25
CA THR A 16 27.55 26.26 30.65
C THR A 16 27.52 25.89 29.17
N THR A 17 27.32 26.89 28.32
CA THR A 17 27.56 26.80 26.89
C THR A 17 29.07 26.83 26.64
N ASN A 18 29.59 25.86 25.90
CA ASN A 18 30.87 26.03 25.22
C ASN A 18 30.82 25.43 23.82
N ASN A 19 31.34 26.20 22.87
CA ASN A 19 31.30 25.97 21.43
C ASN A 19 32.46 25.06 21.00
N ASN A 20 32.26 24.46 19.82
CA ASN A 20 33.26 23.76 19.00
C ASN A 20 33.80 22.45 19.55
N THR A 21 33.26 21.33 19.05
CA THR A 21 34.05 20.21 18.50
C THR A 21 33.11 19.12 17.99
N THR A 22 33.36 18.67 16.77
CA THR A 22 32.70 17.55 16.10
C THR A 22 33.04 16.24 16.81
N PRO A 23 32.06 15.40 17.20
CA PRO A 23 32.35 14.04 17.63
C PRO A 23 32.10 13.04 16.50
N LYS A 24 33.15 12.24 16.24
CA LYS A 24 33.12 10.98 15.49
C LYS A 24 32.09 10.02 16.10
N LYS A 25 31.55 9.14 15.24
CA LYS A 25 30.84 7.90 15.62
C LYS A 25 31.65 7.13 16.66
N GLU A 26 31.01 6.76 17.76
CA GLU A 26 31.27 5.48 18.44
C GLU A 26 30.01 5.03 19.21
N PHE A 27 29.90 3.71 19.33
CA PHE A 27 28.71 2.94 19.64
C PHE A 27 28.51 2.73 21.15
N ASN A 28 27.24 2.47 21.50
CA ASN A 28 26.72 1.79 22.70
C ASN A 28 26.44 2.63 23.95
N ASN A 29 25.15 2.81 24.27
CA ASN A 29 24.49 2.01 25.31
C ASN A 29 22.99 2.29 25.40
N TYR A 30 22.25 1.22 25.69
CA TYR A 30 20.80 1.09 25.69
C TYR A 30 20.06 2.08 26.61
N SER A 31 18.92 2.59 26.14
CA SER A 31 17.79 2.97 27.00
C SER A 31 16.48 2.50 26.38
N PHE A 32 15.85 1.53 27.04
CA PHE A 32 14.63 0.82 26.66
C PHE A 32 13.33 1.63 26.88
N LEU A 33 13.36 2.97 26.79
CA LEU A 33 12.22 3.79 27.25
C LEU A 33 11.77 4.93 26.33
N ASN A 34 12.16 4.91 25.05
CA ASN A 34 11.54 5.75 24.03
C ASN A 34 11.32 4.94 22.75
N HIS A 35 10.27 4.12 22.73
CA HIS A 35 9.71 3.63 21.47
C HIS A 35 8.52 4.53 21.10
N PRO A 36 8.68 5.62 20.33
CA PRO A 36 7.67 5.85 19.32
C PRO A 36 7.68 4.56 18.50
N ILE A 37 6.52 3.93 18.31
CA ILE A 37 6.38 2.83 17.37
C ILE A 37 6.78 3.42 16.02
N HIS A 38 8.06 3.32 15.68
CA HIS A 38 8.54 3.40 14.32
C HIS A 38 7.96 2.15 13.66
N ASP A 39 6.67 2.25 13.30
CA ASP A 39 6.16 1.61 12.12
C ASP A 39 6.97 2.22 10.98
N THR A 40 8.18 1.68 10.78
CA THR A 40 8.94 1.83 9.56
C THR A 40 8.02 1.33 8.47
N ILE A 41 7.26 2.26 7.89
CA ILE A 41 6.75 2.08 6.54
C ILE A 41 8.03 2.00 5.72
N SER A 42 8.45 0.79 5.38
CA SER A 42 9.68 0.56 4.64
C SER A 42 9.51 1.16 3.24
N PHE A 43 9.86 2.43 3.09
CA PHE A 43 9.98 3.09 1.81
C PHE A 43 11.42 2.94 1.34
N GLN A 44 11.79 1.73 0.90
CA GLN A 44 13.13 1.49 0.35
C GLN A 44 13.40 2.20 -0.99
N LYS A 45 12.49 3.04 -1.51
CA LYS A 45 12.68 3.79 -2.76
C LYS A 45 12.04 5.17 -2.68
N SER A 46 12.91 6.17 -2.51
CA SER A 46 12.72 7.64 -2.50
C SER A 46 11.88 8.24 -1.36
N HIS A 47 12.24 9.46 -0.93
CA HIS A 47 11.42 10.30 -0.06
C HIS A 47 10.14 10.67 -0.83
N ARG A 48 9.06 9.93 -0.58
CA ARG A 48 7.76 10.17 -1.21
C ARG A 48 6.92 11.05 -0.31
N HIS A 49 6.34 12.10 -0.86
CA HIS A 49 5.39 12.94 -0.15
C HIS A 49 3.98 12.35 -0.29
N TYR A 50 3.42 11.91 0.83
CA TYR A 50 2.04 11.46 0.95
C TYR A 50 1.28 12.43 1.87
N THR A 51 0.05 12.76 1.51
CA THR A 51 -0.85 13.48 2.41
C THR A 51 -1.24 12.59 3.59
N GLU A 52 -1.71 13.17 4.70
CA GLU A 52 -2.20 12.38 5.85
C GLU A 52 -3.37 11.48 5.47
N THR A 53 -4.27 11.96 4.60
CA THR A 53 -5.36 11.16 4.03
C THR A 53 -4.83 9.94 3.27
N GLN A 54 -3.79 10.10 2.44
CA GLN A 54 -3.18 8.98 1.70
C GLN A 54 -2.54 7.97 2.65
N LYS A 55 -1.82 8.44 3.68
CA LYS A 55 -1.24 7.58 4.71
C LYS A 55 -2.32 6.80 5.46
N SER A 56 -3.40 7.47 5.85
CA SER A 56 -4.57 6.89 6.52
C SER A 56 -5.20 5.79 5.66
N ILE A 57 -5.47 6.05 4.38
CA ILE A 57 -6.02 5.05 3.44
C ILE A 57 -5.09 3.83 3.32
N MET A 58 -3.79 4.04 3.12
CA MET A 58 -2.82 2.95 2.99
C MET A 58 -2.75 2.09 4.27
N GLN A 59 -2.75 2.73 5.45
CA GLN A 59 -2.76 2.03 6.73
C GLN A 59 -4.07 1.25 6.93
N THR A 60 -5.21 1.85 6.61
CA THR A 60 -6.51 1.21 6.67
C THR A 60 -6.55 -0.03 5.78
N LEU A 61 -6.16 0.06 4.49
CA LEU A 61 -6.11 -1.08 3.59
C LEU A 61 -5.25 -2.23 4.14
N LYS A 62 -4.05 -1.91 4.67
CA LYS A 62 -3.16 -2.92 5.29
C LYS A 62 -3.82 -3.60 6.50
N ARG A 63 -4.46 -2.82 7.38
CA ARG A 63 -5.17 -3.35 8.55
C ARG A 63 -6.32 -4.25 8.13
N LEU A 64 -7.10 -3.83 7.14
CA LEU A 64 -8.20 -4.63 6.59
C LEU A 64 -7.72 -5.93 5.97
N ALA A 65 -6.62 -5.87 5.23
CA ALA A 65 -6.02 -7.05 4.62
C ALA A 65 -5.63 -8.11 5.66
N VAL A 66 -5.04 -7.70 6.78
CA VAL A 66 -4.74 -8.63 7.90
C VAL A 66 -6.02 -9.07 8.61
N LYS A 67 -6.94 -8.14 8.92
CA LYS A 67 -8.16 -8.42 9.69
C LYS A 67 -9.08 -9.40 8.97
N LEU A 68 -9.23 -9.26 7.65
CA LEU A 68 -10.13 -10.06 6.83
C LEU A 68 -9.40 -11.26 6.17
N GLY A 69 -8.10 -11.42 6.40
CA GLY A 69 -7.31 -12.47 5.73
C GLY A 69 -7.31 -12.33 4.21
N LEU A 70 -7.31 -11.10 3.69
CA LEU A 70 -7.38 -10.86 2.26
C LEU A 70 -6.19 -11.51 1.55
N PRO A 71 -6.38 -12.01 0.32
CA PRO A 71 -5.28 -12.56 -0.46
C PRO A 71 -4.35 -11.46 -0.97
N ASP A 72 -3.07 -11.79 -1.02
CA ASP A 72 -2.07 -11.06 -1.78
C ASP A 72 -2.40 -11.06 -3.27
N PHE A 73 -2.25 -9.90 -3.88
CA PHE A 73 -2.69 -9.66 -5.25
C PHE A 73 -1.98 -10.55 -6.27
N TYR A 74 -0.71 -10.92 -6.11
CA TYR A 74 0.00 -11.75 -7.09
C TYR A 74 0.12 -13.20 -6.66
N THR A 75 0.38 -13.44 -5.38
CA THR A 75 0.66 -14.80 -4.89
C THR A 75 -0.59 -15.53 -4.43
N GLY A 76 -1.71 -14.81 -4.23
CA GLY A 76 -2.97 -15.37 -3.71
C GLY A 76 -2.90 -15.78 -2.23
N LYS A 77 -1.74 -15.69 -1.58
CA LYS A 77 -1.55 -16.08 -0.18
C LYS A 77 -2.30 -15.11 0.74
N PRO A 78 -3.08 -15.58 1.73
CA PRO A 78 -3.76 -14.70 2.66
C PRO A 78 -2.76 -13.96 3.55
N PHE A 79 -3.03 -12.69 3.84
CA PHE A 79 -2.26 -11.92 4.81
C PHE A 79 -2.58 -12.35 6.25
N GLY A 80 -1.59 -12.20 7.14
CA GLY A 80 -1.70 -12.62 8.54
C GLY A 80 -0.51 -12.19 9.41
N LYS A 81 -0.42 -12.73 10.63
CA LYS A 81 0.61 -12.31 11.63
C LYS A 81 2.06 -12.37 11.11
N GLY A 82 2.39 -13.37 10.29
CA GLY A 82 3.72 -13.54 9.70
C GLY A 82 3.87 -13.03 8.26
N TYR A 83 2.77 -12.66 7.59
CA TYR A 83 2.78 -12.17 6.22
C TYR A 83 2.02 -10.85 6.14
N LYS A 84 2.77 -9.76 6.30
CA LYS A 84 2.20 -8.41 6.38
C LYS A 84 2.04 -7.80 4.99
N PRO A 85 0.91 -7.14 4.72
CA PRO A 85 0.68 -6.46 3.46
C PRO A 85 1.49 -5.17 3.35
N THR A 86 1.92 -4.90 2.14
CA THR A 86 2.43 -3.62 1.66
C THR A 86 1.47 -3.05 0.62
N ILE A 87 1.62 -1.76 0.31
CA ILE A 87 0.89 -1.14 -0.78
C ILE A 87 1.83 -1.06 -1.97
N GLU A 88 1.40 -1.64 -3.06
CA GLU A 88 2.06 -1.54 -4.34
C GLU A 88 1.25 -0.66 -5.28
N HIS A 89 1.96 0.12 -6.08
CA HIS A 89 1.35 0.96 -7.10
C HIS A 89 1.36 0.20 -8.42
N VAL A 90 0.19 0.01 -9.04
CA VAL A 90 0.07 -0.68 -10.33
C VAL A 90 0.90 0.07 -11.38
N ILE A 91 0.70 1.38 -11.48
CA ILE A 91 1.63 2.28 -12.17
C ILE A 91 2.70 2.70 -11.15
N PRO A 92 3.97 2.31 -11.34
CA PRO A 92 5.02 2.67 -10.40
C PRO A 92 5.30 4.18 -10.43
N HIS A 93 5.80 4.73 -9.33
CA HIS A 93 6.15 6.16 -9.23
C HIS A 93 7.16 6.64 -10.27
N SER A 94 8.03 5.75 -10.76
CA SER A 94 8.97 6.05 -11.84
C SER A 94 8.28 6.30 -13.19
N GLN A 95 6.97 6.04 -13.29
CA GLN A 95 6.13 6.27 -14.45
C GLN A 95 4.96 7.22 -14.13
N ARG A 96 5.15 8.14 -13.17
CA ARG A 96 4.09 9.05 -12.68
C ARG A 96 3.47 9.90 -13.79
N GLU A 97 4.23 10.20 -14.85
CA GLU A 97 3.78 10.93 -16.02
C GLU A 97 2.66 10.20 -16.79
N LYS A 98 2.54 8.88 -16.62
CA LYS A 98 1.47 8.08 -17.24
C LYS A 98 0.18 8.07 -16.45
N ALA A 99 0.17 8.58 -15.21
CA ALA A 99 -1.01 8.55 -14.34
C ALA A 99 -2.22 9.24 -15.00
N ALA A 100 -2.02 10.46 -15.52
CA ALA A 100 -3.07 11.23 -16.18
C ALA A 100 -3.59 10.53 -17.46
N GLN A 101 -2.69 9.97 -18.28
CA GLN A 101 -3.06 9.20 -19.48
C GLN A 101 -3.91 7.96 -19.15
N LYS A 102 -3.79 7.45 -17.92
CA LYS A 102 -4.50 6.28 -17.42
C LYS A 102 -5.73 6.66 -16.58
N GLY A 103 -6.11 7.94 -16.59
CA GLY A 103 -7.30 8.47 -15.93
C GLY A 103 -7.17 8.56 -14.41
N LEU A 104 -5.95 8.61 -13.88
CA LEU A 104 -5.68 8.88 -12.48
C LEU A 104 -5.36 10.37 -12.30
N GLU A 105 -6.01 11.01 -11.32
CA GLU A 105 -5.68 12.39 -10.92
C GLU A 105 -4.30 12.46 -10.26
N SER A 106 -3.92 11.41 -9.52
CA SER A 106 -2.62 11.29 -8.88
C SER A 106 -2.13 9.85 -8.88
N ILE A 107 -0.81 9.67 -8.88
CA ILE A 107 -0.18 8.35 -8.74
C ILE A 107 -0.48 7.71 -7.38
N ASN A 108 -0.79 8.52 -6.37
CA ASN A 108 -1.11 8.10 -5.00
C ASN A 108 -2.61 7.84 -4.79
N ASN A 109 -3.39 7.76 -5.87
CA ASN A 109 -4.81 7.49 -5.79
C ASN A 109 -5.07 6.03 -5.39
N LEU A 110 -6.14 5.81 -4.62
CA LEU A 110 -6.56 4.49 -4.14
C LEU A 110 -6.74 3.49 -5.29
N GLU A 111 -7.21 3.96 -6.44
CA GLU A 111 -7.38 3.17 -7.66
C GLU A 111 -6.08 2.57 -8.20
N ASN A 112 -4.93 3.13 -7.84
CA ASN A 112 -3.62 2.65 -8.24
C ASN A 112 -3.02 1.64 -7.24
N PHE A 113 -3.71 1.34 -6.14
CA PHE A 113 -3.17 0.51 -5.08
C PHE A 113 -3.60 -0.95 -5.20
N VAL A 114 -2.65 -1.86 -4.98
CA VAL A 114 -2.89 -3.28 -4.72
C VAL A 114 -2.15 -3.72 -3.46
N LEU A 115 -2.66 -4.76 -2.81
CA LEU A 115 -2.08 -5.31 -1.58
C LEU A 115 -1.13 -6.45 -1.93
N THR A 116 0.16 -6.30 -1.62
CA THR A 116 1.19 -7.31 -1.90
C THR A 116 2.16 -7.47 -0.74
N GLY A 117 2.80 -8.62 -0.60
CA GLY A 117 3.88 -8.82 0.35
C GLY A 117 5.15 -8.09 -0.09
N SER A 118 5.92 -7.62 0.89
CA SER A 118 7.13 -6.81 0.63
C SER A 118 8.09 -7.47 -0.35
N ARG A 119 8.34 -8.78 -0.20
CA ARG A 119 9.26 -9.53 -1.08
C ARG A 119 8.82 -9.49 -2.54
N ILE A 120 7.53 -9.65 -2.81
CA ILE A 120 7.03 -9.70 -4.20
C ILE A 120 6.95 -8.31 -4.80
N ASN A 121 6.55 -7.31 -4.00
CA ASN A 121 6.56 -5.90 -4.37
C ASN A 121 7.98 -5.46 -4.76
N THR A 122 8.99 -5.81 -3.95
CA THR A 122 10.40 -5.54 -4.26
C THR A 122 10.87 -6.30 -5.50
N LYS A 123 10.43 -7.55 -5.72
CA LYS A 123 10.78 -8.34 -6.91
C LYS A 123 10.22 -7.71 -8.19
N ARG A 124 8.99 -7.18 -8.15
CA ARG A 124 8.40 -6.48 -9.29
C ARG A 124 9.09 -5.14 -9.55
N ASP A 125 9.42 -4.42 -8.49
CA ASP A 125 10.05 -3.11 -8.57
C ASP A 125 9.24 -2.14 -9.47
N SER A 126 9.92 -1.41 -10.36
CA SER A 126 9.33 -0.52 -11.36
C SER A 126 8.91 -1.23 -12.66
N MET A 127 8.87 -2.57 -12.68
CA MET A 127 8.47 -3.32 -13.87
C MET A 127 7.01 -3.04 -14.24
N SER A 128 6.75 -2.85 -15.54
CA SER A 128 5.36 -2.71 -16.01
C SER A 128 4.57 -3.99 -15.72
N LEU A 129 3.27 -3.82 -15.49
CA LEU A 129 2.38 -4.95 -15.18
C LEU A 129 2.36 -5.99 -16.32
N LYS A 130 2.38 -5.51 -17.58
CA LYS A 130 2.45 -6.39 -18.76
C LYS A 130 3.68 -7.29 -18.73
N LYS A 131 4.87 -6.73 -18.49
CA LYS A 131 6.11 -7.51 -18.41
C LYS A 131 6.11 -8.44 -17.20
N TRP A 132 5.52 -7.98 -16.08
CA TRP A 132 5.40 -8.79 -14.87
C TRP A 132 4.62 -10.09 -15.11
N TYR A 133 3.44 -10.03 -15.72
CA TYR A 133 2.66 -11.24 -16.02
C TYR A 133 3.25 -12.08 -17.14
N GLN A 134 3.96 -11.50 -18.12
CA GLN A 134 4.70 -12.29 -19.11
C GLN A 134 5.75 -13.20 -18.45
N THR A 135 6.37 -12.74 -17.37
CA THR A 135 7.39 -13.51 -16.63
C THR A 135 6.84 -14.37 -15.49
N ASN A 136 5.60 -14.13 -15.05
CA ASN A 136 4.93 -14.88 -13.97
C ASN A 136 3.43 -15.03 -14.32
N PRO A 137 3.08 -15.83 -15.36
CA PRO A 137 1.70 -15.91 -15.87
C PRO A 137 0.71 -16.43 -14.82
N GLU A 138 1.15 -17.26 -13.89
CA GLU A 138 0.34 -17.80 -12.80
C GLU A 138 -0.21 -16.71 -11.87
N PHE A 139 0.46 -15.55 -11.79
CA PHE A 139 0.00 -14.44 -10.96
C PHE A 139 -1.26 -13.77 -11.50
N LEU A 140 -1.53 -13.87 -12.81
CA LEU A 140 -2.73 -13.27 -13.39
C LEU A 140 -4.02 -13.87 -12.80
N GLU A 141 -4.08 -15.19 -12.65
CA GLU A 141 -5.24 -15.87 -12.05
C GLU A 141 -5.39 -15.56 -10.56
N ASN A 142 -4.27 -15.44 -9.84
CA ASN A 142 -4.29 -15.02 -8.45
C ASN A 142 -4.81 -13.59 -8.29
N SER A 143 -4.39 -12.68 -9.17
CA SER A 143 -4.89 -11.30 -9.19
C SER A 143 -6.39 -11.23 -9.45
N LYS A 144 -6.91 -12.03 -10.40
CA LYS A 144 -8.37 -12.13 -10.62
C LYS A 144 -9.11 -12.61 -9.37
N LYS A 145 -8.60 -13.61 -8.68
CA LYS A 145 -9.19 -14.12 -7.43
C LYS A 145 -9.12 -13.07 -6.32
N ALA A 146 -7.98 -12.39 -6.16
CA ALA A 146 -7.81 -11.36 -5.16
C ALA A 146 -8.80 -10.21 -5.32
N LEU A 147 -9.02 -9.73 -6.55
CA LEU A 147 -10.00 -8.69 -6.84
C LEU A 147 -11.43 -9.08 -6.44
N LYS A 148 -11.81 -10.36 -6.62
CA LYS A 148 -13.13 -10.85 -6.17
C LYS A 148 -13.29 -10.80 -4.66
N GLU A 149 -12.23 -11.08 -3.91
CA GLU A 149 -12.25 -10.95 -2.45
C GLU A 149 -12.27 -9.48 -2.01
N TYR A 150 -11.55 -8.59 -2.73
CA TYR A 150 -11.56 -7.16 -2.43
C TYR A 150 -12.93 -6.52 -2.67
N GLU A 151 -13.72 -7.01 -3.64
CA GLU A 151 -15.09 -6.55 -3.90
C GLU A 151 -16.05 -6.77 -2.72
N LYS A 152 -15.72 -7.71 -1.83
CA LYS A 152 -16.53 -8.01 -0.64
C LYS A 152 -16.28 -7.03 0.51
N ILE A 153 -15.25 -6.18 0.41
CA ILE A 153 -14.99 -5.14 1.40
C ILE A 153 -16.12 -4.11 1.32
N ASN A 154 -16.90 -3.99 2.39
CA ASN A 154 -17.91 -2.95 2.53
C ASN A 154 -17.92 -2.49 3.97
N LEU A 155 -17.22 -1.40 4.26
CA LEU A 155 -17.06 -0.89 5.63
C LEU A 155 -17.62 0.52 5.70
N LYS A 156 -18.45 0.72 6.71
CA LYS A 156 -19.03 2.02 7.05
C LYS A 156 -18.10 2.81 7.95
N GLU A 157 -18.26 4.13 7.93
CA GLU A 157 -17.62 5.08 8.83
C GLU A 157 -17.87 4.65 10.30
N GLY A 158 -16.82 4.63 11.14
CA GLY A 158 -16.89 4.15 12.53
C GLY A 158 -16.51 2.68 12.78
N GLN A 159 -16.37 1.84 11.74
CA GLN A 159 -15.67 0.53 11.84
C GLN A 159 -14.18 0.63 11.51
N LEU A 160 -13.75 1.83 11.14
CA LEU A 160 -12.39 2.22 10.87
C LEU A 160 -11.98 3.30 11.88
N PHE A 161 -10.68 3.44 12.11
CA PHE A 161 -10.14 4.47 13.01
C PHE A 161 -10.65 5.87 12.60
N GLU A 162 -10.80 6.76 13.58
CA GLU A 162 -11.16 8.16 13.33
C GLU A 162 -10.24 8.77 12.24
N GLY A 163 -10.85 9.30 11.18
CA GLY A 163 -10.13 9.98 10.09
C GLY A 163 -9.87 9.16 8.83
N SER A 164 -10.45 7.97 8.65
CA SER A 164 -10.47 7.30 7.34
C SER A 164 -11.86 7.31 6.70
N SER A 165 -11.97 7.86 5.50
CA SER A 165 -13.18 7.80 4.66
C SER A 165 -13.56 6.34 4.35
N GLU A 166 -14.86 6.09 4.15
CA GLU A 166 -15.39 4.76 3.82
C GLU A 166 -14.69 4.15 2.58
N ILE A 167 -14.13 2.95 2.73
CA ILE A 167 -13.63 2.17 1.59
C ILE A 167 -14.72 1.24 1.10
N ASN A 168 -15.36 1.61 -0.01
CA ASN A 168 -16.26 0.74 -0.75
C ASN A 168 -15.46 -0.15 -1.71
N GLY A 169 -15.31 -1.44 -1.37
CA GLY A 169 -14.53 -2.42 -2.14
C GLY A 169 -15.04 -2.60 -3.57
N LYS A 170 -16.36 -2.57 -3.79
CA LYS A 170 -16.92 -2.67 -5.15
C LYS A 170 -16.49 -1.51 -6.04
N SER A 171 -16.67 -0.27 -5.58
CA SER A 171 -16.28 0.93 -6.32
C SER A 171 -14.77 0.97 -6.57
N TRP A 172 -13.97 0.67 -5.53
CA TRP A 172 -12.52 0.59 -5.65
C TRP A 172 -12.07 -0.44 -6.69
N VAL A 173 -12.56 -1.68 -6.58
CA VAL A 173 -12.18 -2.75 -7.51
C VAL A 173 -12.63 -2.46 -8.94
N GLN A 174 -13.79 -1.85 -9.15
CA GLN A 174 -14.22 -1.47 -10.50
C GLN A 174 -13.23 -0.50 -11.17
N LYS A 175 -12.79 0.53 -10.44
CA LYS A 175 -11.81 1.48 -10.96
C LYS A 175 -10.43 0.84 -11.15
N LEU A 176 -9.99 0.01 -10.20
CA LEU A 176 -8.74 -0.74 -10.29
C LEU A 176 -8.75 -1.70 -11.50
N LYS A 177 -9.85 -2.41 -11.78
CA LYS A 177 -10.00 -3.27 -12.97
C LYS A 177 -9.84 -2.48 -14.27
N LYS A 178 -10.41 -1.27 -14.34
CA LYS A 178 -10.24 -0.38 -15.51
C LYS A 178 -8.77 -0.02 -15.71
N LEU A 179 -8.07 0.35 -14.64
CA LEU A 179 -6.65 0.65 -14.67
C LEU A 179 -5.81 -0.55 -15.12
N LEU A 180 -6.02 -1.72 -14.52
CA LEU A 180 -5.31 -2.95 -14.83
C LEU A 180 -5.49 -3.35 -16.31
N ASN A 181 -6.71 -3.32 -16.82
CA ASN A 181 -6.96 -3.60 -18.25
C ASN A 181 -6.26 -2.59 -19.15
N GLY A 182 -6.27 -1.30 -18.78
CA GLY A 182 -5.55 -0.25 -19.49
C GLY A 182 -4.03 -0.44 -19.50
N GLU A 183 -3.45 -1.02 -18.43
CA GLU A 183 -2.03 -1.38 -18.35
C GLU A 183 -1.67 -2.60 -19.20
N LEU A 184 -2.58 -3.56 -19.31
CA LEU A 184 -2.37 -4.76 -20.12
C LEU A 184 -2.63 -4.53 -21.61
N GLY A 185 -3.48 -3.56 -21.95
CA GLY A 185 -3.94 -3.30 -23.31
C GLY A 185 -5.04 -4.25 -23.77
N TYR A 186 -5.60 -5.06 -22.87
CA TYR A 186 -6.71 -5.96 -23.12
C TYR A 186 -7.53 -6.20 -21.85
N VAL A 187 -8.69 -6.84 -21.99
CA VAL A 187 -9.71 -6.92 -20.94
C VAL A 187 -9.53 -8.17 -20.05
N ALA A 188 -8.47 -8.23 -19.26
CA ALA A 188 -8.19 -9.40 -18.43
C ALA A 188 -9.11 -9.54 -17.19
N PHE A 189 -9.69 -8.43 -16.66
CA PHE A 189 -10.26 -8.42 -15.30
C PHE A 189 -11.76 -8.09 -15.19
N THR A 190 -12.51 -7.90 -16.29
CA THR A 190 -13.97 -7.68 -16.22
C THR A 190 -14.73 -9.00 -16.34
N GLY A 191 -15.79 -9.14 -15.54
CA GLY A 191 -16.56 -10.38 -15.38
C GLY A 191 -17.74 -10.56 -16.35
N ARG A 192 -17.78 -9.92 -17.52
CA ARG A 192 -18.84 -10.17 -18.50
C ARG A 192 -18.26 -10.65 -19.84
N LYS A 193 -18.71 -11.85 -20.25
CA LYS A 193 -18.81 -12.27 -21.65
C LYS A 193 -19.51 -11.16 -22.44
N ASN A 194 -18.74 -10.23 -23.00
CA ASN A 194 -19.22 -9.42 -24.12
C ASN A 194 -18.08 -9.36 -25.14
N GLN A 195 -17.84 -10.52 -25.73
CA GLN A 195 -16.91 -10.72 -26.84
C GLN A 195 -17.47 -10.14 -28.16
N ASN A 196 -18.70 -9.63 -28.17
CA ASN A 196 -19.37 -9.24 -29.41
C ASN A 196 -18.87 -7.91 -29.99
N ASN A 197 -18.20 -7.06 -29.20
CA ASN A 197 -17.67 -5.75 -29.63
C ASN A 197 -16.14 -5.63 -29.54
N LEU A 198 -15.42 -6.73 -29.35
CA LEU A 198 -13.96 -6.73 -29.38
C LEU A 198 -13.46 -7.05 -30.80
N ASP A 199 -12.55 -6.22 -31.30
CA ASP A 199 -11.77 -6.51 -32.52
C ASP A 199 -11.03 -7.85 -32.35
N LEU A 200 -10.83 -8.58 -33.45
CA LEU A 200 -10.15 -9.87 -33.52
C LEU A 200 -8.80 -9.84 -32.78
N ASN A 201 -8.06 -8.73 -32.85
CA ASN A 201 -6.80 -8.56 -32.14
C ASN A 201 -6.96 -8.55 -30.61
N GLN A 202 -8.07 -8.02 -30.09
CA GLN A 202 -8.38 -8.02 -28.66
C GLN A 202 -8.86 -9.40 -28.20
N LYS A 203 -9.55 -10.15 -29.07
CA LYS A 203 -9.97 -11.54 -28.79
C LYS A 203 -8.78 -12.48 -28.69
N LEU A 204 -7.75 -12.29 -29.52
CA LEU A 204 -6.55 -13.16 -29.54
C LEU A 204 -5.63 -12.99 -28.33
N SER A 205 -5.80 -11.92 -27.54
CA SER A 205 -5.07 -11.73 -26.26
C SER A 205 -5.63 -12.51 -25.07
N TYR A 206 -6.71 -13.29 -25.26
CA TYR A 206 -7.32 -14.14 -24.24
C TYR A 206 -6.88 -15.61 -24.26
N VAL A 207 -6.01 -16.00 -25.20
CA VAL A 207 -5.51 -17.37 -25.30
C VAL A 207 -4.00 -17.37 -25.14
N ALA A 208 -3.57 -17.29 -23.88
CA ALA A 208 -2.31 -17.80 -23.37
C ALA A 208 -2.44 -18.01 -21.86
#